data_AF-A0A377Z7C2-F1
#
_entry.id   AF-A0A377Z7C2-F1
#
_cell.length_a   1.000
_cell.length_b   1.000
_cell.length_c   1.000
_cell.angle_alpha   90.00
_cell.angle_beta   90.00
_cell.angle_gamma   90.00
#
_symmetry.space_group_name_H-M   'P 1'
#
loop_
_entity.id
_entity.type
_entity.pdbx_description
1 polymer ?
#
loop_
_entity_poly.entity_id
_entity_poly.type
_entity_poly.pdbx_seq_one_letter_code
_entity_poly.pdbx_strand_id
1 'polypeptide(L)' 'MKIDLNADLGEGCASDSALLQLVSSANIACGFHAGDAVLMQQCVRER' A
#
# COMPACT_ATOMS: atom_id res chain seq x y z
N MET A 1 -22.08 7.39 10.87
CA MET A 1 -21.72 6.28 9.97
C MET A 1 -20.26 6.45 9.59
N LYS A 2 -19.42 5.42 9.70
CA LYS A 2 -18.00 5.44 9.32
C LYS A 2 -17.78 4.34 8.29
N ILE A 3 -17.02 4.63 7.23
CA ILE A 3 -16.66 3.68 6.18
C ILE A 3 -15.15 3.56 6.10
N ASP A 4 -14.67 2.35 5.79
CA ASP A 4 -13.26 2.08 5.49
C ASP A 4 -13.05 2.19 3.97
N LEU A 5 -11.97 2.85 3.58
CA LEU A 5 -11.47 2.84 2.22
C LEU A 5 -10.11 2.14 2.24
N ASN A 6 -9.96 1.14 1.38
CA ASN A 6 -8.72 0.41 1.19
C ASN A 6 -8.24 0.49 -0.26
N ALA A 7 -6.93 0.28 -0.45
CA ALA A 7 -6.29 0.15 -1.74
C ALA A 7 -5.16 -0.89 -1.65
N ASP A 8 -4.87 -1.51 -2.79
CA ASP A 8 -3.71 -2.38 -2.98
C ASP A 8 -2.47 -1.51 -3.20
N LEU A 9 -1.40 -1.78 -2.45
CA LEU A 9 -0.20 -0.93 -2.36
C LEU A 9 1.06 -1.81 -2.24
N GLY A 10 2.23 -1.21 -2.46
CA GLY A 10 3.49 -1.96 -2.45
C GLY A 10 3.65 -2.84 -3.70
N GLU A 11 2.88 -2.56 -4.76
CA GLU A 11 2.97 -3.23 -6.06
C GLU A 11 3.95 -2.52 -7.01
N GLY A 12 4.51 -1.38 -6.60
CA GLY A 12 5.46 -0.59 -7.40
C GLY A 12 4.79 0.46 -8.30
N CYS A 13 3.54 0.82 -8.01
CA CYS A 13 2.83 1.87 -8.73
C CYS A 13 3.29 3.26 -8.26
N ALA A 14 3.43 4.20 -9.22
CA ALA A 14 3.92 5.56 -8.93
C ALA A 14 3.02 6.34 -7.96
N SER A 15 1.77 5.92 -7.79
CA SER A 15 0.76 6.57 -6.96
C SER A 15 0.62 5.98 -5.56
N ASP A 16 1.38 4.95 -5.17
CA ASP A 16 1.21 4.25 -3.88
C ASP A 16 1.28 5.22 -2.71
N SER A 17 2.30 6.09 -2.68
CA SER A 17 2.47 7.07 -1.60
C SER A 17 1.34 8.09 -1.52
N ALA A 18 0.81 8.53 -2.67
CA ALA A 18 -0.33 9.45 -2.72
C ALA A 18 -1.63 8.79 -2.25
N LEU A 19 -1.86 7.52 -2.61
CA LEU A 19 -3.01 6.75 -2.15
C LEU A 19 -2.95 6.45 -0.66
N LEU A 20 -1.75 6.18 -0.12
CA LEU A 20 -1.55 5.88 1.31
C LEU A 20 -2.04 7.02 2.22
N GLN A 21 -2.02 8.27 1.74
CA GLN A 21 -2.52 9.45 2.45
C GLN A 21 -4.06 9.56 2.46
N LEU A 22 -4.76 8.81 1.62
CA LEU A 22 -6.22 8.92 1.42
C LEU A 22 -6.99 7.74 2.02
N VAL A 23 -6.35 6.57 2.14
CA VAL A 23 -7.01 5.32 2.58
C VAL A 23 -6.90 5.09 4.08
N SER A 24 -7.91 4.45 4.66
CA SER A 24 -7.90 4.04 6.06
C SER A 24 -7.28 2.65 6.27
N SER A 25 -7.18 1.84 5.22
CA SER A 25 -6.53 0.52 5.24
C SER A 25 -5.67 0.33 3.98
N ALA A 26 -4.61 -0.46 4.06
CA ALA A 26 -3.71 -0.74 2.94
C ALA A 26 -3.50 -2.25 2.81
N ASN A 27 -3.69 -2.80 1.60
CA ASN A 27 -3.41 -4.20 1.29
C ASN A 27 -2.03 -4.26 0.62
N ILE A 28 -1.02 -4.72 1.36
CA ILE A 28 0.37 -4.69 0.87
C ILE A 28 0.67 -5.98 0.12
N ALA A 29 1.18 -5.88 -1.11
CA ALA A 29 1.60 -7.06 -1.88
C ALA A 29 2.75 -7.81 -1.19
N CYS A 30 2.77 -9.14 -1.36
CA CYS A 30 3.66 -10.03 -0.57
C CYS A 30 4.79 -10.67 -1.38
N GLY A 31 5.08 -10.18 -2.59
CA GLY A 31 6.22 -10.64 -3.39
C GLY A 31 5.98 -11.86 -4.28
N PHE A 32 4.73 -12.32 -4.42
CA PHE A 32 4.41 -13.40 -5.36
C PHE A 32 3.86 -12.85 -6.69
N HIS A 33 2.74 -12.12 -6.66
CA HIS A 33 2.18 -11.50 -7.87
C HIS A 33 2.80 -10.12 -8.17
N ALA A 34 3.19 -9.38 -7.12
CA ALA A 34 3.81 -8.08 -7.18
C ALA A 34 4.55 -7.77 -5.86
N GLY A 35 5.33 -6.69 -5.88
CA GLY A 35 6.12 -6.22 -4.75
C GLY A 35 7.42 -7.02 -4.54
N ASP A 36 8.28 -6.47 -3.68
CA ASP A 36 9.47 -7.14 -3.17
C ASP A 36 9.70 -6.72 -1.71
N ALA A 37 10.72 -7.29 -1.06
CA ALA A 37 11.01 -6.98 0.34
C ALA A 37 11.27 -5.49 0.60
N VAL A 38 11.84 -4.77 -0.37
CA VAL A 38 12.13 -3.33 -0.26
C VAL A 38 10.84 -2.52 -0.36
N LEU A 39 10.00 -2.80 -1.37
CA LEU A 39 8.71 -2.14 -1.55
C LEU A 39 7.76 -2.40 -0.38
N MET A 40 7.69 -3.64 0.12
CA MET A 40 6.91 -3.98 1.31
C MET A 40 7.37 -3.17 2.53
N GLN A 41 8.68 -3.10 2.76
CA GLN A 41 9.25 -2.35 3.88
C GLN A 41 8.99 -0.85 3.77
N GLN A 42 9.07 -0.28 2.55
CA GLN A 42 8.73 1.11 2.30
C GLN A 42 7.26 1.38 2.62
N CYS A 43 6.36 0.56 2.06
CA CYS A 43 4.92 0.72 2.23
C CYS A 43 4.48 0.64 3.70
N VAL A 44 5.12 -0.21 4.52
CA VAL A 44 4.85 -0.29 5.97
C VAL A 44 5.37 0.94 6.72
N ARG A 45 6.46 1.57 6.27
CA ARG A 45 7.10 2.72 6.94
C ARG A 45 6.50 4.07 6.57
N GLU A 46 5.85 4.17 5.41
CA GLU A 46 5.25 5.42 4.92
C GLU A 46 3.99 5.86 5.68
N ARG A 47 3.57 5.09 6.70
CA ARG A 47 2.39 5.37 7.52
C ARG A 47 2.73 5.86 8.92
#